data_AF-A0AAI8IKR3-F1
#
_entry.id   AF-A0AAI8IKR3-F1
#
_cell.length_a   1.000
_cell.length_b   1.000
_cell.length_c   1.000
_cell.angle_alpha   90.00
_cell.angle_beta   90.00
_cell.angle_gamma   90.00
#
_symmetry.space_group_name_H-M   'P 1'
#
loop_
_entity.id
_entity.type
_entity.pdbx_description
1 polymer ?
#
loop_
_entity_poly.entity_id
_entity_poly.type
_entity_poly.pdbx_seq_one_letter_code
_entity_poly.pdbx_strand_id
1 'polypeptide(L)'
;MTGELTDSRRLGRSLKKLAAEPALATRQAELEHLGEAVSDQDGNRLDRWAEVDLLHTFVRPESVAATTRSPEEHRAWAWLEAGLGAFVFLPLVLSWYGLTQASRAYQELVAERPAAAARPFLQLWQTGFEGHLSGVHTFGSVALGATAVIVVLLALALVHGARGAAVDRREERGRRATEEVLGRLTVTLSRTQLYLGEHRRTSPLRFAAELTESAATLRRLGQDAVRVQTELGAAAASVETAVRGAETALSAVDTSVRPLERAAGQIEKAVRESGDGIGGALGEVRGGQKELHEGIGAAAERVEDSAGALAAAQQSFTTGIEVSADVTARLLSRLDSYAERSAAADEAAGAALRQLAEQTAALRRTADRFAELTEALQEYAPGPPPEPAGPEPAKREPAKKAPAALPAGAPGDAR
;
A
#
# COMPACT_ATOMS: atom_id res chain seq x y z
N MET A 1 1.23 19.63 -29.58
CA MET A 1 0.15 18.65 -29.27
C MET A 1 0.28 18.00 -27.88
N THR A 2 1.26 18.35 -27.05
CA THR A 2 1.46 17.76 -25.71
C THR A 2 0.61 18.40 -24.61
N GLY A 3 0.18 19.66 -24.76
CA GLY A 3 -0.59 20.38 -23.74
C GLY A 3 -2.04 19.93 -23.53
N GLU A 4 -2.65 19.23 -24.49
CA GLU A 4 -4.03 18.70 -24.33
C GLU A 4 -4.09 17.40 -23.53
N LEU A 5 -3.00 16.64 -23.47
CA LEU A 5 -2.96 15.33 -22.81
C LEU A 5 -2.78 15.41 -21.28
N THR A 6 -2.40 16.58 -20.77
CA THR A 6 -2.08 16.84 -19.35
C THR A 6 -2.90 17.99 -18.75
N ASP A 7 -4.06 18.32 -19.33
CA ASP A 7 -5.00 19.26 -18.70
C ASP A 7 -5.58 18.61 -17.43
N SER A 8 -5.05 19.03 -16.28
CA SER A 8 -5.36 18.47 -14.97
C SER A 8 -6.85 18.60 -14.61
N ARG A 9 -7.51 19.69 -15.01
CA ARG A 9 -8.95 19.89 -14.81
C ARG A 9 -9.78 18.97 -15.68
N ARG A 10 -9.34 18.66 -16.92
CA ARG A 10 -10.01 17.66 -17.77
C ARG A 10 -9.82 16.25 -17.23
N LEU A 11 -8.62 15.91 -16.77
CA LEU A 11 -8.33 14.59 -16.18
C LEU A 11 -9.17 14.38 -14.91
N GLY A 12 -9.19 15.35 -14.00
CA GLY A 12 -10.00 15.28 -12.79
C GLY A 12 -11.51 15.16 -13.06
N ARG A 13 -12.05 15.88 -14.07
CA ARG A 13 -13.44 15.68 -14.51
C ARG A 13 -13.69 14.29 -15.10
N SER A 14 -12.74 13.76 -15.87
CA SER A 14 -12.85 12.42 -16.47
C SER A 14 -12.85 11.34 -15.39
N LEU A 15 -12.02 11.49 -14.36
CA LEU A 15 -11.98 10.62 -13.19
C LEU A 15 -13.29 10.67 -12.39
N LYS A 16 -13.84 11.86 -12.12
CA LYS A 16 -15.16 12.00 -11.47
C LYS A 16 -16.29 11.38 -12.29
N LYS A 17 -16.24 11.52 -13.63
CA LYS A 17 -17.23 10.89 -14.52
C LYS A 17 -17.14 9.36 -14.46
N LEU A 18 -15.94 8.79 -14.42
CA LEU A 18 -15.73 7.35 -14.25
C LEU A 18 -16.16 6.88 -12.86
N ALA A 19 -15.91 7.66 -11.81
CA ALA A 19 -16.33 7.31 -10.46
C ALA A 19 -17.85 7.21 -10.31
N ALA A 20 -18.61 7.98 -11.10
CA ALA A 20 -20.08 7.93 -11.14
C ALA A 20 -20.63 6.71 -11.90
N GLU A 21 -19.80 5.92 -12.56
CA GLU A 21 -20.24 4.70 -13.23
C GLU A 21 -20.66 3.65 -12.17
N PRO A 22 -21.86 3.07 -12.27
CA PRO A 22 -22.36 2.11 -11.28
C PRO A 22 -21.46 0.87 -11.15
N ALA A 23 -20.77 0.53 -12.25
CA ALA A 23 -19.80 -0.56 -12.28
C ALA A 23 -18.58 -0.31 -11.38
N LEU A 24 -18.26 0.94 -11.03
CA LEU A 24 -17.11 1.29 -10.19
C LEU A 24 -17.52 1.72 -8.77
N ALA A 25 -18.75 1.41 -8.34
CA ALA A 25 -19.29 1.81 -7.04
C ALA A 25 -18.36 1.46 -5.86
N THR A 26 -17.71 0.28 -5.88
CA THR A 26 -16.76 -0.16 -4.84
C THR A 26 -15.56 0.78 -4.68
N ARG A 27 -15.15 1.46 -5.76
CA ARG A 27 -13.96 2.34 -5.81
C ARG A 27 -14.32 3.81 -6.08
N GLN A 28 -15.60 4.16 -6.00
CA GLN A 28 -16.10 5.50 -6.31
C GLN A 28 -15.40 6.57 -5.47
N ALA A 29 -15.36 6.39 -4.14
CA ALA A 29 -14.78 7.37 -3.24
C ALA A 29 -13.29 7.63 -3.51
N GLU A 30 -12.52 6.58 -3.82
CA GLU A 30 -11.10 6.69 -4.14
C GLU A 30 -10.87 7.43 -5.47
N LEU A 31 -11.66 7.13 -6.49
CA LEU A 31 -11.59 7.79 -7.81
C LEU A 31 -12.06 9.25 -7.75
N GLU A 32 -13.07 9.57 -6.94
CA GLU A 32 -13.50 10.95 -6.69
C GLU A 32 -12.40 11.75 -6.00
N HIS A 33 -11.77 11.17 -4.98
CA HIS A 33 -10.70 11.82 -4.24
C HIS A 33 -9.46 12.04 -5.10
N LEU A 34 -9.09 11.07 -5.95
CA LEU A 34 -8.04 11.24 -6.95
C LEU A 34 -8.41 12.33 -7.98
N GLY A 35 -9.65 12.34 -8.47
CA GLY A 35 -10.13 13.35 -9.41
C GLY A 35 -10.12 14.77 -8.83
N GLU A 36 -10.39 14.90 -7.52
CA GLU A 36 -10.26 16.15 -6.79
C GLU A 36 -8.79 16.59 -6.66
N ALA A 37 -7.90 15.69 -6.23
CA ALA A 37 -6.48 15.97 -6.07
C ALA A 37 -5.82 16.38 -7.40
N VAL A 38 -6.19 15.75 -8.52
CA VAL A 38 -5.69 16.10 -9.86
C VAL A 38 -6.26 17.43 -10.37
N SER A 39 -7.47 17.82 -9.92
CA SER A 39 -8.07 19.11 -10.29
C SER A 39 -7.53 20.28 -9.46
N ASP A 40 -6.93 19.99 -8.31
CA ASP A 40 -6.43 20.97 -7.36
C ASP A 40 -5.19 21.68 -7.89
N GLN A 41 -5.08 22.99 -7.62
CA GLN A 41 -3.95 23.81 -8.07
C GLN A 41 -2.80 23.82 -7.06
N ASP A 42 -3.08 23.52 -5.78
CA ASP A 42 -2.11 23.67 -4.70
C ASP A 42 -1.15 22.48 -4.54
N GLY A 43 -1.35 21.40 -5.31
CA GLY A 43 -0.41 20.27 -5.47
C GLY A 43 -0.19 19.37 -4.24
N ASN A 44 -0.43 19.86 -3.02
CA ASN A 44 -0.10 19.16 -1.78
C ASN A 44 -0.89 17.85 -1.57
N ARG A 45 -2.11 17.76 -2.14
CA ARG A 45 -2.91 16.53 -2.12
C ARG A 45 -2.46 15.52 -3.17
N LEU A 46 -1.75 15.97 -4.20
CA LEU A 46 -1.32 15.19 -5.35
C LEU A 46 -0.10 14.31 -5.01
N ASP A 47 0.77 14.76 -4.11
CA ASP A 47 1.98 14.04 -3.69
C ASP A 47 1.67 12.63 -3.14
N ARG A 48 0.61 12.49 -2.34
CA ARG A 48 0.20 11.17 -1.79
C ARG A 48 -0.20 10.16 -2.86
N TRP A 49 -0.68 10.64 -3.99
CA TRP A 49 -1.09 9.80 -5.12
C TRP A 49 0.06 9.52 -6.09
N ALA A 50 1.16 10.31 -6.03
CA ALA A 50 2.29 10.17 -6.94
C ALA A 50 3.16 8.94 -6.65
N GLU A 51 3.04 8.36 -5.45
CA GLU A 51 3.72 7.12 -5.04
C GLU A 51 2.92 5.86 -5.38
N VAL A 52 1.61 5.99 -5.63
CA VAL A 52 0.71 4.86 -5.89
C VAL A 52 0.71 4.51 -7.38
N ASP A 53 0.93 3.23 -7.70
CA ASP A 53 0.69 2.72 -9.05
C ASP A 53 -0.82 2.55 -9.29
N LEU A 54 -1.40 3.54 -9.97
CA LEU A 54 -2.84 3.61 -10.21
C LEU A 54 -3.31 2.46 -11.11
N LEU A 55 -2.53 2.09 -12.11
CA LEU A 55 -2.91 1.02 -13.03
C LEU A 55 -3.01 -0.32 -12.30
N HIS A 56 -1.98 -0.67 -11.54
CA HIS A 56 -1.98 -1.93 -10.80
C HIS A 56 -3.05 -1.98 -9.71
N THR A 57 -3.39 -0.83 -9.10
CA THR A 57 -4.35 -0.75 -8.00
C THR A 57 -5.80 -0.78 -8.48
N PHE A 58 -6.12 -0.03 -9.52
CA PHE A 58 -7.50 0.20 -9.94
C PHE A 58 -7.92 -0.62 -11.17
N VAL A 59 -7.00 -0.99 -12.07
CA VAL A 59 -7.33 -1.78 -13.27
C VAL A 59 -7.31 -3.26 -12.91
N ARG A 60 -8.33 -3.67 -12.17
CA ARG A 60 -8.53 -5.05 -11.72
C ARG A 60 -9.99 -5.44 -11.86
N PRO A 61 -10.29 -6.71 -12.21
CA PRO A 61 -11.66 -7.18 -12.33
C PRO A 61 -12.43 -7.04 -11.01
N GLU A 62 -11.76 -7.10 -9.85
CA GLU A 62 -12.37 -6.92 -8.53
C GLU A 62 -12.75 -5.46 -8.22
N SER A 63 -12.16 -4.49 -8.92
CA SER A 63 -12.49 -3.06 -8.77
C SER A 63 -13.82 -2.70 -9.39
N VAL A 64 -14.29 -3.53 -10.34
CA VAL A 64 -15.61 -3.42 -10.91
C VAL A 64 -16.55 -4.20 -9.99
N ALA A 65 -17.52 -3.51 -9.38
CA ALA A 65 -18.58 -4.17 -8.65
C ALA A 65 -19.16 -5.25 -9.56
N ALA A 66 -19.12 -6.49 -9.07
CA ALA A 66 -19.77 -7.62 -9.72
C ALA A 66 -21.28 -7.37 -9.72
N THR A 67 -21.73 -6.53 -10.64
CA THR A 67 -23.11 -6.43 -11.10
C THR A 67 -23.58 -7.78 -11.68
N THR A 68 -22.65 -8.74 -11.77
CA THR A 68 -22.80 -10.16 -12.08
C THR A 68 -22.88 -11.02 -10.82
N ARG A 69 -23.75 -10.70 -9.85
CA ARG A 69 -24.34 -11.82 -9.10
C ARG A 69 -25.20 -12.54 -10.12
N SER A 70 -24.68 -13.61 -10.71
CA SER A 70 -25.53 -14.51 -11.46
C SER A 70 -26.67 -14.90 -10.52
N PRO A 71 -27.94 -14.73 -10.92
CA PRO A 71 -29.02 -15.21 -10.11
C PRO A 71 -28.78 -16.69 -9.90
N GLU A 72 -28.72 -17.12 -8.63
CA GLU A 72 -28.50 -18.51 -8.22
C GLU A 72 -29.22 -19.43 -9.20
N GLU A 73 -28.44 -20.22 -9.95
CA GLU A 73 -29.01 -21.22 -10.84
C GLU A 73 -29.87 -22.12 -9.97
N HIS A 74 -31.18 -22.03 -10.17
CA HIS A 74 -32.12 -22.73 -9.34
C HIS A 74 -31.83 -24.23 -9.48
N ARG A 75 -31.52 -24.89 -8.36
CA ARG A 75 -31.12 -26.30 -8.28
C ARG A 75 -32.03 -27.23 -9.10
N ALA A 76 -33.32 -26.89 -9.25
CA ALA A 76 -34.29 -27.58 -10.10
C ALA A 76 -33.85 -27.71 -11.57
N TRP A 77 -33.09 -26.76 -12.10
CA TRP A 77 -32.58 -26.75 -13.47
C TRP A 77 -31.43 -27.73 -13.67
N ALA A 78 -30.50 -27.81 -12.71
CA ALA A 78 -29.44 -28.82 -12.71
C ALA A 78 -30.02 -30.24 -12.63
N TRP A 79 -31.11 -30.44 -11.86
CA TRP A 79 -31.85 -31.70 -11.86
C TRP A 79 -32.56 -31.99 -13.19
N LEU A 80 -33.08 -30.97 -13.86
CA LEU A 80 -33.67 -31.12 -15.19
C LEU A 80 -32.62 -31.54 -16.22
N GLU A 81 -31.42 -30.97 -16.15
CA GLU A 81 -30.30 -31.29 -17.05
C GLU A 81 -29.81 -32.73 -16.86
N ALA A 82 -29.60 -33.14 -15.60
CA ALA A 82 -29.29 -34.52 -15.25
C ALA A 82 -30.44 -35.49 -15.65
N GLY A 83 -31.70 -35.06 -15.45
CA GLY A 83 -32.88 -35.83 -15.78
C GLY A 83 -33.10 -36.00 -17.29
N LEU A 84 -32.84 -34.97 -18.10
CA LEU A 84 -33.01 -35.00 -19.56
C LEU A 84 -32.10 -36.06 -20.19
N GLY A 85 -30.86 -36.18 -19.70
CA GLY A 85 -29.92 -37.22 -20.12
C GLY A 85 -30.43 -38.64 -19.85
N ALA A 86 -31.20 -38.83 -18.77
CA ALA A 86 -31.86 -40.12 -18.49
C ALA A 86 -33.15 -40.31 -19.30
N PHE A 87 -33.93 -39.24 -19.52
CA PHE A 87 -35.20 -39.32 -20.24
C PHE A 87 -35.05 -39.59 -21.74
N VAL A 88 -33.86 -39.39 -22.33
CA VAL A 88 -33.59 -39.81 -23.72
C VAL A 88 -33.82 -41.30 -23.96
N PHE A 89 -33.73 -42.12 -22.90
CA PHE A 89 -33.98 -43.56 -22.97
C PHE A 89 -35.46 -43.92 -22.79
N LEU A 90 -36.32 -42.99 -22.38
CA LEU A 90 -37.73 -43.24 -22.13
C LEU A 90 -38.49 -43.77 -23.36
N PRO A 91 -38.29 -43.24 -24.59
CA PRO A 91 -38.90 -43.81 -25.80
C PRO A 91 -38.46 -45.25 -26.07
N LEU A 92 -37.20 -45.57 -25.78
CA LEU A 92 -36.65 -46.92 -25.94
C LEU A 92 -37.28 -47.88 -24.92
N VAL A 93 -37.39 -47.46 -23.66
CA VAL A 93 -38.08 -48.25 -22.63
C VAL A 93 -39.54 -48.49 -23.01
N LEU A 94 -40.24 -47.46 -23.53
CA LEU A 94 -41.63 -47.57 -23.94
C LEU A 94 -41.82 -48.54 -25.13
N SER A 95 -40.91 -48.52 -26.11
CA SER A 95 -40.97 -49.43 -27.25
C SER A 95 -40.70 -50.88 -26.84
N TRP A 96 -39.70 -51.13 -26.00
CA TRP A 96 -39.42 -52.46 -25.44
C TRP A 96 -40.57 -52.97 -24.58
N TYR A 97 -41.17 -52.09 -23.78
CA TYR A 97 -42.34 -52.43 -22.97
C TYR A 97 -43.54 -52.81 -23.85
N GLY A 98 -43.84 -52.03 -24.88
CA GLY A 98 -44.90 -52.32 -25.85
C GLY A 98 -44.66 -53.64 -26.58
N LEU A 99 -43.43 -53.92 -27.02
CA LEU A 99 -43.06 -55.18 -27.66
C LEU A 99 -43.18 -56.37 -26.71
N THR A 100 -42.82 -56.20 -25.44
CA THR A 100 -42.95 -57.24 -24.41
C THR A 100 -44.42 -57.59 -24.20
N GLN A 101 -45.31 -56.60 -24.12
CA GLN A 101 -46.75 -56.84 -23.99
C GLN A 101 -47.35 -57.48 -25.25
N ALA A 102 -46.94 -57.02 -26.44
CA ALA A 102 -47.36 -57.61 -27.70
C ALA A 102 -46.93 -59.09 -27.83
N SER A 103 -45.70 -59.41 -27.41
CA SER A 103 -45.19 -60.78 -27.39
C SER A 103 -45.99 -61.69 -26.46
N ARG A 104 -46.37 -61.19 -25.27
CA ARG A 104 -47.21 -61.95 -24.32
C ARG A 104 -48.60 -62.24 -24.89
N ALA A 105 -49.27 -61.21 -25.41
CA ALA A 105 -50.60 -61.37 -26.02
C ALA A 105 -50.58 -62.30 -27.25
N TYR A 106 -49.50 -62.29 -28.03
CA TYR A 106 -49.33 -63.22 -29.15
C TYR A 106 -49.20 -64.68 -28.68
N GLN A 107 -48.42 -64.94 -27.62
CA GLN A 107 -48.28 -66.28 -27.06
C GLN A 107 -49.62 -66.81 -26.54
N GLU A 108 -50.39 -65.98 -25.84
CA GLU A 108 -51.74 -66.32 -25.38
C GLU A 108 -52.68 -66.65 -26.56
N LEU A 109 -52.71 -65.79 -27.59
CA LEU A 109 -53.54 -66.01 -28.78
C LEU A 109 -53.18 -67.31 -29.53
N VAL A 110 -51.89 -67.62 -29.69
CA VAL A 110 -51.45 -68.83 -30.40
C VAL A 110 -51.71 -70.10 -29.56
N ALA A 111 -51.61 -70.01 -28.23
CA ALA A 111 -51.95 -71.11 -27.34
C ALA A 111 -53.44 -71.48 -27.44
N GLU A 112 -54.33 -70.48 -27.59
CA GLU A 112 -55.76 -70.71 -27.79
C GLU A 112 -56.12 -71.07 -29.24
N ARG A 113 -55.46 -70.45 -30.22
CA ARG A 113 -55.75 -70.60 -31.66
C ARG A 113 -54.45 -70.81 -32.44
N PRO A 114 -54.00 -72.07 -32.62
CA PRO A 114 -52.76 -72.37 -33.35
C PRO A 114 -52.74 -71.84 -34.80
N ALA A 115 -53.91 -71.73 -35.44
CA ALA A 115 -54.04 -71.19 -36.79
C ALA A 115 -53.71 -69.68 -36.89
N ALA A 116 -53.73 -68.94 -35.77
CA ALA A 116 -53.38 -67.52 -35.74
C ALA A 116 -51.89 -67.27 -36.04
N ALA A 117 -51.02 -68.26 -35.82
CA ALA A 117 -49.58 -68.17 -36.10
C ALA A 117 -49.25 -67.96 -37.58
N ALA A 118 -50.18 -68.26 -38.50
CA ALA A 118 -50.02 -68.02 -39.93
C ALA A 118 -50.20 -66.55 -40.33
N ARG A 119 -50.77 -65.70 -39.44
CA ARG A 119 -50.96 -64.27 -39.72
C ARG A 119 -49.71 -63.47 -39.33
N PRO A 120 -49.31 -62.45 -40.10
CA PRO A 120 -48.18 -61.60 -39.74
C PRO A 120 -48.36 -60.93 -38.37
N PHE A 121 -47.34 -61.02 -37.51
CA PHE A 121 -47.35 -60.47 -36.14
C PHE A 121 -47.75 -59.00 -36.09
N LEU A 122 -47.21 -58.18 -37.02
CA LEU A 122 -47.48 -56.75 -37.08
C LEU A 122 -48.96 -56.44 -37.36
N GLN A 123 -49.61 -57.25 -38.20
CA GLN A 123 -51.04 -57.11 -38.50
C GLN A 123 -51.89 -57.45 -37.28
N LEU A 124 -51.50 -58.49 -36.52
CA LEU A 124 -52.17 -58.84 -35.25
C LEU A 124 -51.94 -57.78 -34.18
N TRP A 125 -50.75 -57.20 -34.09
CA TRP A 125 -50.44 -56.16 -33.10
C TRP A 125 -51.18 -54.84 -33.38
N GLN A 126 -51.37 -54.47 -34.65
CA GLN A 126 -52.18 -53.30 -35.02
C GLN A 126 -53.64 -53.45 -34.60
N THR A 127 -54.18 -54.68 -34.63
CA THR A 127 -55.57 -54.97 -34.25
C THR A 127 -55.74 -55.37 -32.79
N GLY A 128 -54.66 -55.40 -32.01
CA GLY A 128 -54.69 -55.76 -30.58
C GLY A 128 -54.89 -57.25 -30.29
N PHE A 129 -54.39 -58.12 -31.17
CA PHE A 129 -54.44 -59.59 -31.02
C PHE A 129 -55.86 -60.13 -30.76
N GLU A 130 -56.86 -59.61 -31.49
CA GLU A 130 -58.27 -60.02 -31.35
C GLU A 130 -58.86 -59.84 -29.95
N GLY A 131 -58.36 -58.85 -29.19
CA GLY A 131 -58.85 -58.51 -27.85
C GLY A 131 -57.94 -58.95 -26.69
N HIS A 132 -56.87 -59.70 -26.98
CA HIS A 132 -55.88 -60.14 -25.98
C HIS A 132 -54.91 -59.02 -25.58
N LEU A 133 -54.93 -57.88 -26.28
CA LEU A 133 -54.12 -56.72 -25.95
C LEU A 133 -55.00 -55.47 -25.78
N SER A 134 -54.83 -54.80 -24.66
CA SER A 134 -55.51 -53.52 -24.39
C SER A 134 -55.18 -52.48 -25.47
N GLY A 135 -56.16 -51.63 -25.81
CA GLY A 135 -56.04 -50.61 -26.85
C GLY A 135 -54.85 -49.65 -26.68
N VAL A 136 -54.41 -49.44 -25.44
CA VAL A 136 -53.24 -48.60 -25.10
C VAL A 136 -51.89 -49.23 -25.47
N HIS A 137 -51.82 -50.54 -25.69
CA HIS A 137 -50.60 -51.26 -26.03
C HIS A 137 -50.54 -51.71 -27.50
N THR A 138 -51.56 -51.38 -28.29
CA THR A 138 -51.54 -51.60 -29.75
C THR A 138 -50.38 -50.86 -30.40
N PHE A 139 -49.91 -51.36 -31.54
CA PHE A 139 -48.76 -50.80 -32.24
C PHE A 139 -48.89 -49.28 -32.47
N GLY A 140 -50.08 -48.83 -32.89
CA GLY A 140 -50.35 -47.41 -33.15
C GLY A 140 -50.24 -46.55 -31.89
N SER A 141 -50.82 -46.99 -30.77
CA SER A 141 -50.77 -46.27 -29.48
C SER A 141 -49.36 -46.21 -28.90
N VAL A 142 -48.59 -47.31 -28.99
CA VAL A 142 -47.20 -47.37 -28.52
C VAL A 142 -46.30 -46.46 -29.38
N ALA A 143 -46.45 -46.51 -30.70
CA ALA A 143 -45.70 -45.65 -31.61
C ALA A 143 -46.03 -44.17 -31.37
N LEU A 144 -47.31 -43.81 -31.25
CA LEU A 144 -47.74 -42.44 -30.99
C LEU A 144 -47.25 -41.95 -29.63
N GLY A 145 -47.29 -42.80 -28.59
CA GLY A 145 -46.72 -42.50 -27.28
C GLY A 145 -45.22 -42.23 -27.34
N ALA A 146 -44.47 -43.09 -28.03
CA ALA A 146 -43.02 -42.92 -28.20
C ALA A 146 -42.69 -41.64 -28.98
N THR A 147 -43.41 -41.37 -30.08
CA THR A 147 -43.26 -40.13 -30.85
C THR A 147 -43.61 -38.90 -30.01
N ALA A 148 -44.69 -38.93 -29.23
CA ALA A 148 -45.07 -37.83 -28.35
C ALA A 148 -43.98 -37.55 -27.29
N VAL A 149 -43.40 -38.60 -26.68
CA VAL A 149 -42.28 -38.46 -25.74
C VAL A 149 -41.08 -37.82 -26.44
N ILE A 150 -40.72 -38.28 -27.64
CA ILE A 150 -39.60 -37.69 -28.41
C ILE A 150 -39.85 -36.21 -28.69
N VAL A 151 -41.06 -35.83 -29.13
CA VAL A 151 -41.42 -34.43 -29.41
C VAL A 151 -41.32 -33.58 -28.15
N VAL A 152 -41.82 -34.08 -27.01
CA VAL A 152 -41.72 -33.38 -25.72
C VAL A 152 -40.27 -33.21 -25.29
N LEU A 153 -39.42 -34.24 -25.44
CA LEU A 153 -38.00 -34.15 -25.10
C LEU A 153 -37.26 -33.17 -26.01
N LEU A 154 -37.57 -33.18 -27.31
CA LEU A 154 -37.00 -32.22 -28.25
C LEU A 154 -37.41 -30.78 -27.87
N ALA A 155 -38.67 -30.55 -27.53
CA ALA A 155 -39.15 -29.26 -27.07
C ALA A 155 -38.44 -28.81 -25.78
N LEU A 156 -38.28 -29.71 -24.80
CA LEU A 156 -37.53 -29.43 -23.56
C LEU A 156 -36.07 -29.09 -23.85
N ALA A 157 -35.40 -29.85 -24.72
CA ALA A 157 -34.02 -29.62 -25.11
C ALA A 157 -33.85 -28.25 -25.80
N LEU A 158 -34.77 -27.87 -26.69
CA LEU A 158 -34.76 -26.56 -27.34
C LEU A 158 -34.97 -25.41 -26.37
N VAL A 159 -35.94 -25.52 -25.45
CA VAL A 159 -36.18 -24.51 -24.41
C VAL A 159 -34.97 -24.39 -23.50
N HIS A 160 -34.36 -25.52 -23.15
CA HIS A 160 -33.16 -25.56 -22.32
C HIS A 160 -31.97 -24.88 -23.01
N GLY A 161 -31.67 -25.26 -24.25
CA GLY A 161 -30.59 -24.67 -25.04
C GLY A 161 -30.81 -23.19 -25.34
N ALA A 162 -32.03 -22.77 -25.66
CA ALA A 162 -32.35 -21.36 -25.90
C ALA A 162 -32.18 -20.50 -24.64
N ARG A 163 -32.50 -21.04 -23.46
CA ARG A 163 -32.30 -20.37 -22.18
C ARG A 163 -30.82 -20.32 -21.80
N GLY A 164 -30.09 -21.43 -21.94
CA GLY A 164 -28.63 -21.47 -21.73
C GLY A 164 -27.94 -20.42 -22.60
N ALA A 165 -28.23 -20.42 -23.92
CA ALA A 165 -27.71 -19.41 -24.83
C ALA A 165 -28.13 -17.98 -24.48
N ALA A 166 -29.31 -17.77 -23.86
CA ALA A 166 -29.73 -16.45 -23.39
C ALA A 166 -28.98 -16.01 -22.13
N VAL A 167 -28.66 -16.93 -21.22
CA VAL A 167 -27.82 -16.68 -20.03
C VAL A 167 -26.39 -16.37 -20.47
N ASP A 168 -25.80 -17.20 -21.33
CA ASP A 168 -24.46 -17.00 -21.88
C ASP A 168 -24.34 -15.63 -22.56
N ARG A 169 -25.31 -15.25 -23.40
CA ARG A 169 -25.34 -13.93 -24.04
C ARG A 169 -25.47 -12.78 -23.04
N ARG A 170 -26.15 -12.97 -21.90
CA ARG A 170 -26.26 -11.95 -20.85
C ARG A 170 -24.93 -11.81 -20.11
N GLU A 171 -24.28 -12.93 -19.81
CA GLU A 171 -22.95 -12.94 -19.20
C GLU A 171 -21.90 -12.30 -20.10
N GLU A 172 -21.89 -12.62 -21.40
CA GLU A 172 -20.98 -12.01 -22.36
C GLU A 172 -21.21 -10.51 -22.52
N ARG A 173 -22.48 -10.05 -22.51
CA ARG A 173 -22.77 -8.60 -22.50
C ARG A 173 -22.26 -7.95 -21.22
N GLY A 174 -22.40 -8.63 -20.07
CA GLY A 174 -21.83 -8.17 -18.80
C GLY A 174 -20.31 -8.06 -18.86
N ARG A 175 -19.63 -9.10 -19.36
CA ARG A 175 -18.16 -9.12 -19.54
C ARG A 175 -17.69 -7.99 -20.45
N ARG A 176 -18.32 -7.79 -21.61
CA ARG A 176 -17.97 -6.70 -22.53
C ARG A 176 -18.15 -5.32 -21.90
N ALA A 177 -19.24 -5.11 -21.15
CA ALA A 177 -19.45 -3.86 -20.45
C ALA A 177 -18.37 -3.60 -19.39
N THR A 178 -17.97 -4.64 -18.64
CA THR A 178 -16.86 -4.58 -17.68
C THR A 178 -15.53 -4.26 -18.37
N GLU A 179 -15.22 -4.95 -19.46
CA GLU A 179 -14.01 -4.71 -20.26
C GLU A 179 -13.97 -3.29 -20.83
N GLU A 180 -15.11 -2.77 -21.29
CA GLU A 180 -15.22 -1.40 -21.80
C GLU A 180 -14.95 -0.36 -20.69
N VAL A 181 -15.52 -0.55 -19.50
CA VAL A 181 -15.27 0.31 -18.33
C VAL A 181 -13.80 0.22 -17.92
N LEU A 182 -13.22 -0.98 -17.83
CA LEU A 182 -11.80 -1.17 -17.51
C LEU A 182 -10.89 -0.54 -18.56
N GLY A 183 -11.23 -0.62 -19.85
CA GLY A 183 -10.50 0.04 -20.93
C GLY A 183 -10.50 1.57 -20.78
N ARG A 184 -11.66 2.18 -20.50
CA ARG A 184 -11.76 3.63 -20.23
C ARG A 184 -11.01 4.04 -18.98
N LEU A 185 -11.09 3.23 -17.92
CA LEU A 185 -10.38 3.44 -16.66
C LEU A 185 -8.85 3.41 -16.90
N THR A 186 -8.37 2.38 -17.60
CA THR A 186 -6.95 2.22 -17.97
C THR A 186 -6.42 3.44 -18.70
N VAL A 187 -7.11 3.90 -19.76
CA VAL A 187 -6.67 5.07 -20.54
C VAL A 187 -6.60 6.34 -19.67
N THR A 188 -7.59 6.54 -18.80
CA THR A 188 -7.66 7.74 -17.94
C THR A 188 -6.60 7.70 -16.83
N LEU A 189 -6.41 6.55 -16.19
CA LEU A 189 -5.40 6.37 -15.16
C LEU A 189 -3.98 6.42 -15.72
N SER A 190 -3.71 5.86 -16.91
CA SER A 190 -2.40 6.00 -17.57
C SER A 190 -2.03 7.46 -17.78
N ARG A 191 -2.97 8.28 -18.26
CA ARG A 191 -2.75 9.74 -18.43
C ARG A 191 -2.55 10.43 -17.09
N THR A 192 -3.30 10.03 -16.07
CA THR A 192 -3.17 10.56 -14.71
C THR A 192 -1.81 10.20 -14.11
N GLN A 193 -1.33 8.98 -14.31
CA GLN A 193 -0.03 8.50 -13.84
C GLN A 193 1.14 9.18 -14.56
N LEU A 194 1.00 9.49 -15.85
CA LEU A 194 1.96 10.34 -16.57
C LEU A 194 1.99 11.76 -15.99
N TYR A 195 0.84 12.35 -15.70
CA TYR A 195 0.74 13.67 -15.07
C TYR A 195 1.37 13.68 -13.66
N LEU A 196 1.07 12.67 -12.85
CA LEU A 196 1.67 12.45 -11.52
C LEU A 196 3.19 12.24 -11.62
N GLY A 197 3.65 11.47 -12.62
CA GLY A 197 5.07 11.24 -12.87
C GLY A 197 5.83 12.52 -13.21
N GLU A 198 5.22 13.43 -13.98
CA GLU A 198 5.80 14.74 -14.27
C GLU A 198 5.84 15.62 -13.00
N HIS A 199 4.76 15.63 -12.21
CA HIS A 199 4.74 16.32 -10.91
C HIS A 199 5.85 15.81 -9.97
N ARG A 200 6.05 14.49 -9.93
CA ARG A 200 7.12 13.84 -9.16
C ARG A 200 8.52 14.16 -9.69
N ARG A 201 8.70 14.71 -10.89
CA ARG A 201 10.01 15.18 -11.38
C ARG A 201 10.27 16.62 -10.96
N THR A 202 9.22 17.43 -10.82
CA THR A 202 9.33 18.81 -10.32
C THR A 202 9.62 18.84 -8.81
N SER A 203 9.11 17.87 -8.04
CA SER A 203 9.34 17.76 -6.58
C SER A 203 10.81 17.54 -6.17
N PRO A 204 11.62 16.64 -6.78
CA PRO A 204 13.05 16.50 -6.52
C PRO A 204 13.87 17.75 -6.85
N LEU A 205 13.52 18.46 -7.93
CA LEU A 205 14.16 19.74 -8.27
C LEU A 205 13.83 20.81 -7.23
N ARG A 206 12.60 20.83 -6.71
CA ARG A 206 12.18 21.67 -5.60
C ARG A 206 12.91 21.31 -4.30
N PHE A 207 13.04 20.03 -4.00
CA PHE A 207 13.80 19.55 -2.83
C PHE A 207 15.28 19.95 -2.92
N ALA A 208 15.90 19.83 -4.10
CA ALA A 208 17.27 20.30 -4.34
C ALA A 208 17.40 21.83 -4.20
N ALA A 209 16.39 22.59 -4.63
CA ALA A 209 16.33 24.03 -4.45
C ALA A 209 16.21 24.41 -2.95
N GLU A 210 15.31 23.77 -2.20
CA GLU A 210 15.12 23.99 -0.77
C GLU A 210 16.36 23.57 0.06
N LEU A 211 17.07 22.51 -0.35
CA LEU A 211 18.38 22.12 0.21
C LEU A 211 19.46 23.17 -0.06
N THR A 212 19.50 23.71 -1.27
CA THR A 212 20.46 24.76 -1.64
C THR A 212 20.21 26.05 -0.86
N GLU A 213 18.94 26.41 -0.66
CA GLU A 213 18.52 27.54 0.16
C GLU A 213 18.88 27.34 1.64
N SER A 214 18.65 26.14 2.16
CA SER A 214 19.05 25.76 3.52
C SER A 214 20.57 25.82 3.70
N ALA A 215 21.33 25.34 2.71
CA ALA A 215 22.80 25.41 2.70
C ALA A 215 23.31 26.86 2.61
N ALA A 216 22.65 27.72 1.83
CA ALA A 216 22.97 29.15 1.75
C ALA A 216 22.70 29.86 3.10
N THR A 217 21.64 29.48 3.79
CA THR A 217 21.30 30.00 5.13
C THR A 217 22.34 29.56 6.17
N LEU A 218 22.73 28.27 6.17
CA LEU A 218 23.81 27.78 7.03
C LEU A 218 25.15 28.50 6.77
N ARG A 219 25.45 28.78 5.50
CA ARG A 219 26.66 29.53 5.13
C ARG A 219 26.63 30.96 5.68
N ARG A 220 25.48 31.64 5.61
CA ARG A 220 25.31 32.98 6.22
C ARG A 220 25.47 32.93 7.73
N LEU A 221 24.81 31.97 8.38
CA LEU A 221 24.93 31.80 9.84
C LEU A 221 26.38 31.53 10.26
N GLY A 222 27.13 30.74 9.48
CA GLY A 222 28.55 30.52 9.70
C GLY A 222 29.39 31.79 9.52
N GLN A 223 29.07 32.63 8.53
CA GLN A 223 29.74 33.93 8.34
C GLN A 223 29.43 34.91 9.49
N ASP A 224 28.19 34.95 9.96
CA ASP A 224 27.78 35.79 11.09
C ASP A 224 28.46 35.34 12.38
N ALA A 225 28.57 34.03 12.62
CA ALA A 225 29.29 33.48 13.77
C ALA A 225 30.78 33.86 13.77
N VAL A 226 31.44 33.80 12.61
CA VAL A 226 32.84 34.22 12.45
C VAL A 226 32.99 35.73 12.72
N ARG A 227 32.03 36.55 12.26
CA ARG A 227 32.06 37.99 12.52
C ARG A 227 31.95 38.30 14.02
N VAL A 228 31.00 37.68 14.70
CA VAL A 228 30.80 37.83 16.16
C VAL A 228 32.05 37.39 16.92
N GLN A 229 32.70 36.29 16.53
CA GLN A 229 33.94 35.83 17.15
C GLN A 229 35.09 36.84 16.98
N THR A 230 35.14 37.51 15.83
CA THR A 230 36.15 38.55 15.56
C THR A 230 35.90 39.81 16.39
N GLU A 231 34.65 40.24 16.50
CA GLU A 231 34.23 41.37 17.34
C GLU A 231 34.51 41.11 18.83
N LEU A 232 34.22 39.89 19.32
CA LEU A 232 34.56 39.45 20.68
C LEU A 232 36.08 39.46 20.92
N GLY A 233 36.87 39.01 19.95
CA GLY A 233 38.34 39.07 20.03
C GLY A 233 38.87 40.50 20.13
N ALA A 234 38.27 41.44 19.38
CA ALA A 234 38.62 42.86 19.44
C ALA A 234 38.23 43.50 20.79
N ALA A 235 37.06 43.15 21.34
CA ALA A 235 36.63 43.60 22.66
C ALA A 235 37.55 43.07 23.77
N ALA A 236 37.97 41.80 23.69
CA ALA A 236 38.94 41.23 24.63
C ALA A 236 40.29 41.98 24.61
N ALA A 237 40.76 42.37 23.41
CA ALA A 237 41.98 43.17 23.27
C ALA A 237 41.83 44.60 23.86
N SER A 238 40.64 45.20 23.76
CA SER A 238 40.40 46.52 24.38
C SER A 238 40.38 46.43 25.90
N VAL A 239 39.80 45.38 26.47
CA VAL A 239 39.82 45.10 27.91
C VAL A 239 41.25 44.90 28.40
N GLU A 240 42.06 44.12 27.68
CA GLU A 240 43.48 43.93 28.02
C GLU A 240 44.25 45.27 28.01
N THR A 241 43.98 46.13 27.04
CA THR A 241 44.58 47.46 26.95
C THR A 241 44.15 48.35 28.12
N ALA A 242 42.87 48.31 28.50
CA ALA A 242 42.36 49.06 29.64
C ALA A 242 42.97 48.58 30.97
N VAL A 243 43.13 47.26 31.16
CA VAL A 243 43.78 46.67 32.34
C VAL A 243 45.23 47.11 32.45
N ARG A 244 46.01 47.06 31.36
CA ARG A 244 47.41 47.57 31.37
C ARG A 244 47.48 49.07 31.65
N GLY A 245 46.51 49.84 31.16
CA GLY A 245 46.38 51.27 31.46
C GLY A 245 46.14 51.50 32.96
N ALA A 246 45.29 50.69 33.58
CA ALA A 246 45.03 50.74 35.02
C ALA A 246 46.29 50.34 35.83
N GLU A 247 47.03 49.30 35.44
CA GLU A 247 48.29 48.92 36.09
C GLU A 247 49.35 50.04 36.02
N THR A 248 49.44 50.72 34.87
CA THR A 248 50.33 51.86 34.68
C THR A 248 49.93 53.04 35.58
N ALA A 249 48.63 53.32 35.66
CA ALA A 249 48.10 54.37 36.53
C ALA A 249 48.33 54.06 38.02
N LEU A 250 48.12 52.81 38.46
CA LEU A 250 48.42 52.37 39.82
C LEU A 250 49.93 52.51 40.14
N SER A 251 50.81 52.20 39.18
CA SER A 251 52.25 52.39 39.33
C SER A 251 52.65 53.87 39.44
N ALA A 252 51.94 54.76 38.73
CA ALA A 252 52.13 56.20 38.86
C ALA A 252 51.64 56.73 40.22
N VAL A 253 50.58 56.15 40.78
CA VAL A 253 50.10 56.45 42.14
C VAL A 253 51.14 56.06 43.19
N ASP A 254 51.78 54.89 43.07
CA ASP A 254 52.89 54.48 43.96
C ASP A 254 54.06 55.48 43.92
N THR A 255 54.34 56.04 42.74
CA THR A 255 55.36 57.09 42.56
C THR A 255 54.94 58.43 43.20
N SER A 256 53.64 58.70 43.25
CA SER A 256 53.03 59.93 43.80
C SER A 256 52.87 59.90 45.33
N VAL A 257 52.93 58.72 45.95
CA VAL A 257 52.89 58.54 47.42
C VAL A 257 54.25 58.87 48.07
N ARG A 258 55.38 58.65 47.39
CA ARG A 258 56.72 58.95 47.93
C ARG A 258 56.97 60.43 48.28
N PRO A 259 56.49 61.42 47.51
CA PRO A 259 56.52 62.83 47.91
C PRO A 259 55.67 63.13 49.15
N LEU A 260 54.52 62.46 49.33
CA LEU A 260 53.67 62.62 50.52
C LEU A 260 54.35 62.08 51.78
N GLU A 261 55.08 60.96 51.69
CA GLU A 261 55.91 60.48 52.80
C GLU A 261 57.06 61.45 53.14
N ARG A 262 57.69 62.06 52.12
CA ARG A 262 58.71 63.10 52.34
C ARG A 262 58.12 64.37 52.94
N ALA A 263 56.92 64.78 52.51
CA ALA A 263 56.21 65.92 53.05
C ALA A 263 55.78 65.67 54.50
N ALA A 264 55.32 64.47 54.83
CA ALA A 264 55.02 64.06 56.21
C ALA A 264 56.27 64.10 57.11
N GLY A 265 57.42 63.62 56.62
CA GLY A 265 58.70 63.72 57.34
C GLY A 265 59.22 65.15 57.49
N GLN A 266 58.93 66.04 56.54
CA GLN A 266 59.26 67.47 56.64
C GLN A 266 58.33 68.23 57.58
N ILE A 267 57.03 67.89 57.63
CA ILE A 267 56.07 68.43 58.59
C ILE A 267 56.45 68.02 60.02
N GLU A 268 56.86 66.77 60.25
CA GLU A 268 57.35 66.32 61.57
C GLU A 268 58.60 67.08 62.03
N LYS A 269 59.45 67.50 61.08
CA LYS A 269 60.66 68.29 61.36
C LYS A 269 60.36 69.78 61.53
N ALA A 270 59.47 70.35 60.72
CA ALA A 270 59.05 71.75 60.78
C ALA A 270 58.22 72.08 62.04
N VAL A 271 57.35 71.16 62.47
CA VAL A 271 56.59 71.27 63.74
C VAL A 271 57.53 71.24 64.96
N ARG A 272 58.73 70.65 64.81
CA ARG A 272 59.75 70.61 65.85
C ARG A 272 60.64 71.88 65.88
N GLU A 273 60.66 72.65 64.79
CA GLU A 273 61.71 73.66 64.57
C GLU A 273 61.20 75.11 64.40
N SER A 274 59.91 75.38 64.16
CA SER A 274 59.44 76.77 64.07
C SER A 274 57.95 76.93 64.43
N GLY A 275 57.70 77.54 65.59
CA GLY A 275 56.36 77.82 66.11
C GLY A 275 55.70 79.10 65.56
N ASP A 276 56.13 79.65 64.42
CA ASP A 276 55.54 80.88 63.89
C ASP A 276 55.50 80.87 62.35
N GLY A 277 54.31 80.62 61.80
CA GLY A 277 54.11 80.52 60.34
C GLY A 277 52.82 79.81 59.89
N ILE A 278 51.74 79.89 60.65
CA ILE A 278 50.50 79.13 60.44
C ILE A 278 49.66 79.64 59.24
N GLY A 279 50.00 80.79 58.64
CA GLY A 279 49.21 81.40 57.56
C GLY A 279 49.40 80.80 56.16
N GLY A 280 50.61 80.33 55.82
CA GLY A 280 50.94 79.86 54.46
C GLY A 280 50.54 78.39 54.20
N ALA A 281 50.74 77.52 55.19
CA ALA A 281 50.47 76.08 55.08
C ALA A 281 48.97 75.76 54.90
N LEU A 282 48.07 76.59 55.43
CA LEU A 282 46.62 76.42 55.24
C LEU A 282 46.17 76.68 53.79
N GLY A 283 46.92 77.47 53.01
CA GLY A 283 46.64 77.74 51.60
C GLY A 283 47.00 76.57 50.69
N GLU A 284 48.19 75.98 50.89
CA GLU A 284 48.66 74.81 50.13
C GLU A 284 47.87 73.54 50.46
N VAL A 285 47.53 73.31 51.73
CA VAL A 285 46.67 72.18 52.13
C VAL A 285 45.27 72.31 51.52
N ARG A 286 44.73 73.53 51.41
CA ARG A 286 43.40 73.76 50.80
C ARG A 286 43.42 73.62 49.27
N GLY A 287 44.54 73.98 48.63
CA GLY A 287 44.76 73.75 47.19
C GLY A 287 44.92 72.26 46.87
N GLY A 288 45.76 71.56 47.63
CA GLY A 288 45.96 70.11 47.49
C GLY A 288 44.71 69.29 47.84
N GLN A 289 43.88 69.74 48.80
CA GLN A 289 42.59 69.12 49.07
C GLN A 289 41.59 69.25 47.91
N LYS A 290 41.62 70.36 47.17
CA LYS A 290 40.74 70.57 46.02
C LYS A 290 41.15 69.66 44.85
N GLU A 291 42.44 69.61 44.53
CA GLU A 291 42.99 68.69 43.51
C GLU A 291 42.77 67.22 43.87
N LEU A 292 42.89 66.86 45.15
CA LEU A 292 42.57 65.52 45.65
C LEU A 292 41.07 65.21 45.50
N HIS A 293 40.18 66.15 45.80
CA HIS A 293 38.74 65.93 45.67
C HIS A 293 38.31 65.79 44.20
N GLU A 294 38.90 66.58 43.30
CA GLU A 294 38.67 66.48 41.86
C GLU A 294 39.27 65.19 41.26
N GLY A 295 40.46 64.79 41.69
CA GLY A 295 41.10 63.54 41.28
C GLY A 295 40.36 62.29 41.78
N ILE A 296 39.88 62.30 43.03
CA ILE A 296 39.03 61.23 43.58
C ILE A 296 37.67 61.21 42.87
N GLY A 297 37.07 62.37 42.57
CA GLY A 297 35.83 62.45 41.81
C GLY A 297 35.96 61.83 40.42
N ALA A 298 36.99 62.20 39.66
CA ALA A 298 37.24 61.66 38.33
C ALA A 298 37.64 60.17 38.33
N ALA A 299 38.27 59.69 39.41
CA ALA A 299 38.55 58.27 39.59
C ALA A 299 37.30 57.48 39.96
N ALA A 300 36.43 58.02 40.83
CA ALA A 300 35.16 57.42 41.21
C ALA A 300 34.22 57.29 40.01
N GLU A 301 34.10 58.35 39.19
CA GLU A 301 33.28 58.36 37.98
C GLU A 301 33.76 57.32 36.96
N ARG A 302 35.08 57.18 36.75
CA ARG A 302 35.65 56.12 35.89
C ARG A 302 35.43 54.70 36.42
N VAL A 303 35.49 54.52 37.74
CA VAL A 303 35.22 53.22 38.37
C VAL A 303 33.73 52.88 38.25
N GLU A 304 32.83 53.86 38.38
CA GLU A 304 31.39 53.71 38.21
C GLU A 304 31.04 53.37 36.75
N ASP A 305 31.63 54.07 35.77
CA ASP A 305 31.48 53.76 34.35
C ASP A 305 32.00 52.35 34.00
N SER A 306 33.15 51.96 34.58
CA SER A 306 33.73 50.63 34.36
C SER A 306 32.87 49.53 35.01
N ALA A 307 32.30 49.78 36.19
CA ALA A 307 31.37 48.88 36.85
C ALA A 307 30.07 48.74 36.06
N GLY A 308 29.55 49.84 35.50
CA GLY A 308 28.37 49.84 34.63
C GLY A 308 28.61 49.06 33.33
N ALA A 309 29.75 49.27 32.67
CA ALA A 309 30.13 48.54 31.48
C ALA A 309 30.34 47.03 31.76
N LEU A 310 30.93 46.68 32.90
CA LEU A 310 31.11 45.29 33.32
C LEU A 310 29.78 44.60 33.63
N ALA A 311 28.86 45.29 34.30
CA ALA A 311 27.52 44.77 34.57
C ALA A 311 26.73 44.53 33.28
N ALA A 312 26.81 45.48 32.32
CA ALA A 312 26.19 45.33 31.01
C ALA A 312 26.80 44.16 30.20
N ALA A 313 28.13 43.99 30.26
CA ALA A 313 28.82 42.89 29.60
C ALA A 313 28.48 41.52 30.24
N GLN A 314 28.42 41.43 31.57
CA GLN A 314 28.00 40.22 32.28
C GLN A 314 26.57 39.83 31.94
N GLN A 315 25.66 40.79 31.85
CA GLN A 315 24.26 40.53 31.50
C GLN A 315 24.09 40.07 30.04
N SER A 316 24.83 40.68 29.12
CA SER A 316 24.87 40.25 27.72
C SER A 316 25.45 38.85 27.56
N PHE A 317 26.47 38.50 28.36
CA PHE A 317 27.09 37.17 28.34
C PHE A 317 26.15 36.08 28.88
N THR A 318 25.47 36.34 30.00
CA THR A 318 24.44 35.43 30.55
C THR A 318 23.31 35.20 29.53
N THR A 319 22.81 36.27 28.90
CA THR A 319 21.78 36.18 27.86
C THR A 319 22.27 35.34 26.66
N GLY A 320 23.53 35.51 26.24
CA GLY A 320 24.13 34.72 25.17
C GLY A 320 24.27 33.23 25.50
N ILE A 321 24.61 32.90 26.75
CA ILE A 321 24.69 31.51 27.23
C ILE A 321 23.30 30.87 27.30
N GLU A 322 22.29 31.57 27.80
CA GLU A 322 20.91 31.05 27.86
C GLU A 322 20.36 30.76 26.46
N VAL A 323 20.57 31.66 25.49
CA VAL A 323 20.16 31.46 24.10
C VAL A 323 20.92 30.30 23.45
N SER A 324 22.23 30.19 23.70
CA SER A 324 23.05 29.09 23.15
C SER A 324 22.67 27.73 23.75
N ALA A 325 22.35 27.69 25.04
CA ALA A 325 21.87 26.49 25.72
C ALA A 325 20.49 26.05 25.21
N ASP A 326 19.55 26.98 25.00
CA ASP A 326 18.23 26.66 24.44
C ASP A 326 18.33 26.17 22.99
N VAL A 327 19.17 26.79 22.16
CA VAL A 327 19.41 26.34 20.78
C VAL A 327 20.07 24.95 20.76
N THR A 328 21.03 24.69 21.64
CA THR A 328 21.70 23.38 21.75
C THR A 328 20.73 22.30 22.22
N ALA A 329 19.87 22.60 23.20
CA ALA A 329 18.83 21.70 23.67
C ALA A 329 17.81 21.38 22.57
N ARG A 330 17.38 22.39 21.80
CA ARG A 330 16.48 22.21 20.65
C ARG A 330 17.10 21.36 19.55
N LEU A 331 18.38 21.58 19.23
CA LEU A 331 19.11 20.79 18.23
C LEU A 331 19.29 19.34 18.68
N LEU A 332 19.64 19.10 19.96
CA LEU A 332 19.73 17.75 20.51
C LEU A 332 18.38 17.04 20.48
N SER A 333 17.28 17.71 20.85
CA SER A 333 15.94 17.11 20.74
C SER A 333 15.54 16.77 19.30
N ARG A 334 15.96 17.60 18.33
CA ARG A 334 15.70 17.36 16.91
C ARG A 334 16.53 16.19 16.39
N LEU A 335 17.80 16.09 16.77
CA LEU A 335 18.68 14.98 16.42
C LEU A 335 18.19 13.67 17.02
N ASP A 336 17.72 13.67 18.27
CA ASP A 336 17.13 12.50 18.92
C ASP A 336 15.88 12.02 18.16
N SER A 337 14.99 12.95 17.81
CA SER A 337 13.80 12.64 16.99
C SER A 337 14.13 12.17 15.57
N TYR A 338 15.31 12.52 15.04
CA TYR A 338 15.78 12.07 13.73
C TYR A 338 16.45 10.70 13.82
N ALA A 339 17.21 10.44 14.88
CA ALA A 339 17.82 9.15 15.17
C ALA A 339 16.73 8.09 15.43
N GLU A 340 15.69 8.43 16.18
CA GLU A 340 14.55 7.55 16.45
C GLU A 340 13.77 7.23 15.17
N ARG A 341 13.55 8.23 14.29
CA ARG A 341 12.94 8.03 12.97
C ARG A 341 13.83 7.23 12.01
N SER A 342 15.15 7.40 12.07
CA SER A 342 16.11 6.63 11.27
C SER A 342 16.16 5.16 11.72
N ALA A 343 16.20 4.91 13.03
CA ALA A 343 16.19 3.55 13.57
C ALA A 343 14.88 2.81 13.22
N ALA A 344 13.74 3.49 13.32
CA ALA A 344 12.45 2.94 12.89
C ALA A 344 12.40 2.66 11.38
N ALA A 345 13.01 3.53 10.55
CA ALA A 345 13.10 3.34 9.10
C ALA A 345 14.02 2.17 8.72
N ASP A 346 15.16 2.01 9.39
CA ASP A 346 16.09 0.89 9.18
C ASP A 346 15.48 -0.45 9.62
N GLU A 347 14.74 -0.46 10.72
CA GLU A 347 14.02 -1.67 11.18
C GLU A 347 12.89 -2.06 10.20
N ALA A 348 12.14 -1.08 9.69
CA ALA A 348 11.13 -1.28 8.66
C ALA A 348 11.73 -1.77 7.34
N ALA A 349 12.87 -1.21 6.92
CA ALA A 349 13.60 -1.65 5.73
C ALA A 349 14.15 -3.08 5.89
N GLY A 350 14.69 -3.42 7.06
CA GLY A 350 15.16 -4.76 7.37
C GLY A 350 14.03 -5.81 7.42
N ALA A 351 12.86 -5.43 7.91
CA ALA A 351 11.67 -6.28 7.88
C ALA A 351 11.18 -6.53 6.44
N ALA A 352 11.14 -5.47 5.61
CA ALA A 352 10.76 -5.58 4.20
C ALA A 352 11.74 -6.46 3.40
N LEU A 353 13.04 -6.35 3.65
CA LEU A 353 14.06 -7.20 3.01
C LEU A 353 13.92 -8.67 3.41
N ARG A 354 13.63 -8.96 4.68
CA ARG A 354 13.34 -10.34 5.13
C ARG A 354 12.11 -10.92 4.44
N GLN A 355 11.04 -10.13 4.34
CA GLN A 355 9.82 -10.53 3.65
C GLN A 355 10.06 -10.80 2.16
N LEU A 356 10.86 -9.96 1.48
CA LEU A 356 11.25 -10.18 0.08
C LEU A 356 12.09 -11.44 -0.10
N ALA A 357 13.01 -11.72 0.82
CA ALA A 357 13.82 -12.95 0.80
C ALA A 357 12.94 -14.20 0.98
N GLU A 358 11.96 -14.17 1.88
CA GLU A 358 11.00 -15.25 2.09
C GLU A 358 10.12 -15.48 0.85
N GLN A 359 9.63 -14.41 0.22
CA GLN A 359 8.86 -14.48 -1.01
C GLN A 359 9.69 -15.06 -2.16
N THR A 360 10.96 -14.65 -2.29
CA THR A 360 11.87 -15.17 -3.31
C THR A 360 12.17 -16.65 -3.09
N ALA A 361 12.36 -17.08 -1.84
CA ALA A 361 12.54 -18.49 -1.50
C ALA A 361 11.28 -19.34 -1.72
N ALA A 362 10.08 -18.77 -1.50
CA ALA A 362 8.82 -19.43 -1.84
C ALA A 362 8.66 -19.60 -3.35
N LEU A 363 8.97 -18.56 -4.14
CA LEU A 363 8.96 -18.60 -5.61
C LEU A 363 9.93 -19.64 -6.17
N ARG A 364 11.14 -19.73 -5.60
CA ARG A 364 12.13 -20.73 -6.00
C ARG A 364 11.64 -22.15 -5.72
N ARG A 365 11.08 -22.40 -4.53
CA ARG A 365 10.46 -23.70 -4.18
C ARG A 365 9.26 -24.07 -5.06
N THR A 366 8.51 -23.10 -5.57
CA THR A 366 7.45 -23.38 -6.55
C THR A 366 8.03 -23.68 -7.93
N ALA A 367 9.06 -22.95 -8.36
CA ALA A 367 9.74 -23.20 -9.62
C ALA A 367 10.39 -24.59 -9.66
N ASP A 368 11.05 -25.00 -8.57
CA ASP A 368 11.65 -26.34 -8.45
C ASP A 368 10.59 -27.45 -8.53
N ARG A 369 9.44 -27.27 -7.84
CA ARG A 369 8.31 -28.21 -7.94
C ARG A 369 7.71 -28.27 -9.35
N PHE A 370 7.64 -27.15 -10.06
CA PHE A 370 7.20 -27.15 -11.46
C PHE A 370 8.20 -27.90 -12.34
N ALA A 371 9.51 -27.70 -12.13
CA ALA A 371 10.56 -28.40 -12.86
C ALA A 371 10.46 -29.93 -12.67
N GLU A 372 10.31 -30.39 -11.43
CA GLU A 372 10.09 -31.81 -11.10
C GLU A 372 8.84 -32.38 -11.78
N LEU A 373 7.74 -31.61 -11.84
CA LEU A 373 6.50 -32.03 -12.49
C LEU A 373 6.67 -32.14 -14.01
N THR A 374 7.38 -31.21 -14.64
CA THR A 374 7.73 -31.30 -16.06
C THR A 374 8.64 -32.49 -16.35
N GLU A 375 9.64 -32.77 -15.50
CA GLU A 375 10.54 -33.90 -15.67
C GLU A 375 9.79 -35.24 -15.53
N ALA A 376 8.91 -35.36 -14.53
CA ALA A 376 8.04 -36.52 -14.35
C ALA A 376 7.07 -36.74 -15.53
N LEU A 377 6.56 -35.65 -16.14
CA LEU A 377 5.73 -35.73 -17.34
C LEU A 377 6.53 -36.12 -18.59
N GLN A 378 7.81 -35.77 -18.64
CA GLN A 378 8.71 -36.11 -19.74
C GLN A 378 9.21 -37.57 -19.65
N GLU A 379 9.39 -38.07 -18.43
CA GLU A 379 9.71 -39.47 -18.16
C GLU A 379 8.49 -40.40 -18.37
N TYR A 380 7.27 -39.87 -18.23
CA TYR A 380 6.02 -40.53 -18.65
C TYR A 380 5.77 -40.38 -20.16
N ALA A 381 6.70 -40.86 -20.99
CA ALA A 381 6.43 -41.06 -22.41
C ALA A 381 5.51 -42.29 -22.59
N PRO A 382 4.31 -42.16 -23.18
CA PRO A 382 3.46 -43.31 -23.44
C PRO A 382 4.13 -44.18 -24.52
N GLY A 383 4.50 -45.41 -24.14
CA GLY A 383 4.90 -46.43 -25.10
C GLY A 383 3.80 -46.66 -26.15
N PRO A 384 4.16 -47.07 -27.38
CA PRO A 384 3.20 -47.19 -28.47
C PRO A 384 2.10 -48.22 -28.13
N PRO A 385 0.86 -47.97 -28.57
CA PRO A 385 -0.27 -48.84 -28.24
C PRO A 385 -0.06 -50.24 -28.84
N PRO A 386 -0.39 -51.33 -28.12
CA PRO A 386 -0.35 -52.66 -28.69
C PRO A 386 -1.45 -52.84 -29.74
N GLU A 387 -1.06 -53.31 -30.93
CA GLU A 387 -1.97 -53.71 -32.02
C GLU A 387 -2.88 -54.89 -31.62
N PRO A 388 -4.09 -54.99 -32.21
CA PRO A 388 -5.07 -56.00 -31.86
C PRO A 388 -4.75 -57.35 -32.53
N ALA A 389 -4.37 -58.36 -31.74
CA ALA A 389 -4.32 -59.74 -32.19
C ALA A 389 -5.71 -60.40 -32.03
N GLY A 390 -6.24 -60.91 -33.14
CA GLY A 390 -7.40 -61.81 -33.20
C GLY A 390 -7.13 -63.19 -32.58
N PRO A 391 -8.12 -64.11 -32.63
CA PRO A 391 -8.46 -65.00 -31.52
C PRO A 391 -7.79 -66.40 -31.52
N GLU A 392 -7.95 -67.07 -30.37
CA GLU A 392 -7.83 -68.52 -30.04
C GLU A 392 -6.48 -69.12 -29.56
N PRO A 393 -6.48 -70.23 -28.78
CA PRO A 393 -7.49 -70.77 -27.86
C PRO A 393 -6.91 -71.19 -26.47
N ALA A 394 -7.84 -71.59 -25.59
CA ALA A 394 -7.69 -71.94 -24.18
C ALA A 394 -6.61 -72.97 -23.80
N LYS A 395 -5.97 -72.78 -22.63
CA LYS A 395 -5.50 -73.86 -21.75
C LYS A 395 -5.80 -73.54 -20.27
N ARG A 396 -6.28 -74.58 -19.59
CA ARG A 396 -6.84 -74.65 -18.24
C ARG A 396 -5.76 -74.72 -17.14
N GLU A 397 -5.98 -73.97 -16.05
CA GLU A 397 -5.84 -74.26 -14.57
C GLU A 397 -4.57 -74.94 -13.98
N PRO A 398 -4.28 -74.89 -12.63
CA PRO A 398 -5.21 -74.61 -11.50
C PRO A 398 -4.74 -73.71 -10.32
N ALA A 399 -5.78 -73.22 -9.62
CA ALA A 399 -5.99 -72.86 -8.20
C ALA A 399 -4.89 -72.79 -7.11
N LYS A 400 -4.98 -71.69 -6.32
CA LYS A 400 -4.93 -71.50 -4.82
C LYS A 400 -4.16 -70.21 -4.49
N LYS A 401 -4.57 -69.26 -3.64
CA LYS A 401 -5.41 -69.23 -2.42
C LYS A 401 -5.89 -67.77 -2.19
N ALA A 402 -7.14 -67.59 -1.77
CA ALA A 402 -7.59 -66.45 -0.93
C ALA A 402 -7.38 -66.84 0.55
N PRO A 403 -7.58 -65.99 1.60
CA PRO A 403 -8.37 -64.74 1.70
C PRO A 403 -7.59 -63.57 2.38
N ALA A 404 -8.05 -62.32 2.50
CA ALA A 404 -9.19 -61.88 3.32
C ALA A 404 -9.60 -60.42 3.03
N ALA A 405 -10.87 -60.16 3.30
CA ALA A 405 -11.63 -58.95 3.08
C ALA A 405 -11.51 -57.93 4.24
N LEU A 406 -11.56 -56.63 3.89
CA LEU A 406 -12.37 -55.48 4.41
C LEU A 406 -12.60 -55.32 5.95
N PRO A 407 -12.98 -54.13 6.50
CA PRO A 407 -13.60 -52.98 5.82
C PRO A 407 -13.15 -51.57 6.26
N ALA A 408 -13.67 -50.57 5.54
CA ALA A 408 -13.77 -49.17 5.94
C ALA A 408 -14.89 -48.92 6.98
N GLY A 409 -14.76 -47.87 7.79
CA GLY A 409 -15.87 -47.37 8.61
C GLY A 409 -15.55 -46.24 9.61
N ALA A 410 -15.50 -45.00 9.11
CA ALA A 410 -16.16 -43.78 9.66
C ALA A 410 -15.77 -43.17 11.05
N PRO A 411 -16.19 -41.90 11.33
CA PRO A 411 -15.43 -40.91 12.09
C PRO A 411 -15.93 -40.69 13.54
N GLY A 412 -15.15 -39.97 14.36
CA GLY A 412 -15.50 -39.62 15.73
C GLY A 412 -15.19 -38.16 16.05
N ASP A 413 -16.24 -37.41 16.36
CA ASP A 413 -16.27 -36.07 16.96
C ASP A 413 -15.85 -36.08 18.45
N ALA A 414 -15.36 -34.91 18.87
CA ALA A 414 -15.53 -34.23 20.16
C ALA A 414 -15.25 -34.97 21.49
N ARG A 415 -14.27 -34.43 22.22
CA ARG A 415 -14.49 -33.82 23.55
C ARG A 415 -13.50 -32.70 23.81
#